data_AF-A0A7Y3XML7-F1
#
_entry.id   AF-A0A7Y3XML7-F1
#
_cell.length_a   1.000
_cell.length_b   1.000
_cell.length_c   1.000
_cell.angle_alpha   90.00
_cell.angle_beta   90.00
_cell.angle_gamma   90.00
#
_symmetry.space_group_name_H-M   'P 1'
#
loop_
_entity.id
_entity.type
_entity.pdbx_description
1 polymer ?
#
loop_
_entity_poly.entity_id
_entity_poly.type
_entity_poly.pdbx_seq_one_letter_code
_entity_poly.pdbx_strand_id
1 'polypeptide(L)'
;MNKTLLIVVCDFLIISILSLGNFSDYLSGKSQEGGGNVLVPVQADILDSLATTIEIEKQIKENLQASKAKTEEELQKEIDTKKQHEKELEELQKERAQLNRLLNVEKGESSKIVSHLNKLEVELSEKKRLNVLLEGQIAQVQEKSEYLKTNLKEKSKKLELTQTNLHTALNSIESLSSEVAESKEHARSLENRVTEQMETLSQSKVAYSTLQEQLKARTRKMDELVYQTRKLEQQRRNMEKEINEKNEALAKAREESLIQELEKNKELAEREKSMAVQENQIETLELRLLNYSNNELFQRFLDRRCEITLEANGKGLISSVSYRNKIDAVLVKSPDQTGILLHYKDSPLDWSHFEKDLESLSVGLLLKGQGFTTPLYSFSALEVDPRILFLKLTNPLPIANILFEIETEISRFDEALLIRGNDGKYASFKLQLIPGRPNYFQVPSSLKTRLFGSFSPKPGDLVFSRNGKLLGIMASTTEALRLSNLTTVETFQTGGGDTGSKRSSNTSSDLPKLGKQIRFRSLLPSRWGQLMVVDHNLSPFGTKNFSNASKQPCAIRASTAAGTAP
;
A
#
# COMPACT_ATOMS: atom_id res chain seq x y z
N MET A 1 52.73 47.85 -28.77
CA MET A 1 53.79 48.84 -29.02
C MET A 1 53.11 50.11 -29.51
N ASN A 2 53.12 51.17 -28.70
CA ASN A 2 52.03 52.14 -28.68
C ASN A 2 52.24 53.25 -29.73
N LYS A 3 51.25 53.46 -30.61
CA LYS A 3 51.22 54.55 -31.62
C LYS A 3 51.51 55.92 -31.01
N THR A 4 51.20 56.10 -29.73
CA THR A 4 51.45 57.30 -28.94
C THR A 4 52.94 57.62 -28.78
N LEU A 5 53.82 56.62 -28.71
CA LEU A 5 55.26 56.85 -28.52
C LEU A 5 55.94 57.24 -29.85
N LEU A 6 55.43 56.75 -30.98
CA LEU A 6 55.86 57.16 -32.32
C LEU A 6 55.47 58.62 -32.61
N ILE A 7 54.26 59.04 -32.21
CA ILE A 7 53.79 60.43 -32.39
C ILE A 7 54.68 61.40 -31.61
N VAL A 8 55.02 61.09 -30.36
CA VAL A 8 55.87 61.96 -29.53
C VAL A 8 57.30 62.06 -30.05
N VAL A 9 57.87 60.98 -30.60
CA VAL A 9 59.22 61.00 -31.21
C VAL A 9 59.22 61.76 -32.55
N CYS A 10 58.19 61.60 -33.38
CA CYS A 10 58.06 62.36 -34.62
C CYS A 10 57.89 63.86 -34.38
N ASP A 11 57.17 64.27 -33.33
CA ASP A 11 56.95 65.68 -33.00
C ASP A 11 58.24 66.37 -32.50
N PHE A 12 59.03 65.67 -31.67
CA PHE A 12 60.36 66.15 -31.24
C PHE A 12 61.37 66.27 -32.39
N LEU A 13 61.25 65.40 -33.40
CA LEU A 13 62.13 65.39 -34.56
C LEU A 13 61.73 66.50 -35.57
N ILE A 14 60.44 66.79 -35.71
CA ILE A 14 59.92 67.90 -36.52
C ILE A 14 60.28 69.25 -35.90
N ILE A 15 60.17 69.42 -34.58
CA ILE A 15 60.53 70.67 -33.89
C ILE A 15 62.06 70.91 -33.92
N SER A 16 62.87 69.86 -33.85
CA SER A 16 64.34 69.98 -33.96
C SER A 16 64.80 70.33 -35.38
N ILE A 17 64.06 69.91 -36.42
CA ILE A 17 64.34 70.27 -37.83
C ILE A 17 63.85 71.70 -38.14
N LEU A 18 62.70 72.12 -37.57
CA LEU A 18 62.18 73.50 -37.70
C LEU A 18 63.05 74.54 -36.97
N SER A 19 63.77 74.14 -35.92
CA SER A 19 64.71 75.00 -35.20
C SER A 19 66.08 75.17 -35.90
N LEU A 20 66.40 74.36 -36.92
CA LEU A 20 67.71 74.37 -37.59
C LEU A 20 67.67 74.77 -39.08
N GLY A 21 66.51 75.19 -39.61
CA GLY A 21 66.36 75.49 -41.04
C GLY A 21 65.55 76.74 -41.36
N ASN A 22 66.28 77.77 -41.82
CA ASN A 22 65.95 78.79 -42.83
C ASN A 22 65.94 80.25 -42.33
N PHE A 23 66.83 81.12 -42.82
CA PHE A 23 66.88 81.70 -44.18
C PHE A 23 65.59 82.46 -44.56
N SER A 24 65.61 83.79 -44.43
CA SER A 24 65.30 84.69 -45.55
C SER A 24 65.88 86.08 -45.29
N ASP A 25 67.15 86.23 -45.63
CA ASP A 25 67.70 87.50 -46.09
C ASP A 25 67.14 87.81 -47.49
N TYR A 26 66.81 89.08 -47.73
CA TYR A 26 66.62 89.75 -49.04
C TYR A 26 65.41 89.31 -49.90
N LEU A 27 64.54 90.20 -50.38
CA LEU A 27 64.68 91.30 -51.36
C LEU A 27 63.33 92.06 -51.36
N SER A 28 63.09 93.30 -51.78
CA SER A 28 63.70 94.38 -52.57
C SER A 28 62.72 95.57 -52.36
N GLY A 29 63.01 96.87 -52.48
CA GLY A 29 64.06 97.59 -53.18
C GLY A 29 63.46 98.89 -53.77
N LYS A 30 64.22 99.99 -53.65
CA LYS A 30 64.28 101.21 -54.49
C LYS A 30 63.12 102.23 -54.56
N SER A 31 63.52 103.50 -54.42
CA SER A 31 63.53 104.51 -55.50
C SER A 31 64.71 105.46 -55.23
N GLN A 32 65.79 105.42 -56.03
CA GLN A 32 66.11 106.29 -57.21
C GLN A 32 66.97 107.51 -56.77
N GLU A 33 68.01 107.98 -57.46
CA GLU A 33 68.48 107.93 -58.87
C GLU A 33 69.99 108.34 -58.88
N GLY A 34 70.93 107.89 -59.74
CA GLY A 34 71.05 108.06 -61.20
C GLY A 34 71.31 109.54 -61.56
N GLY A 35 72.36 110.05 -62.23
CA GLY A 35 73.58 109.57 -62.89
C GLY A 35 74.19 110.76 -63.67
N GLY A 36 75.43 110.69 -64.17
CA GLY A 36 75.93 111.64 -65.20
C GLY A 36 77.35 112.17 -65.02
N ASN A 37 78.24 111.75 -65.91
CA ASN A 37 79.68 111.98 -66.06
C ASN A 37 80.01 113.35 -66.70
N VAL A 38 81.27 113.84 -66.57
CA VAL A 38 82.16 114.39 -67.66
C VAL A 38 83.21 115.44 -67.16
N LEU A 39 84.48 115.00 -67.24
CA LEU A 39 85.75 115.64 -67.66
C LEU A 39 86.50 116.77 -66.85
N VAL A 40 87.64 116.36 -66.24
CA VAL A 40 89.08 116.82 -66.27
C VAL A 40 89.44 118.32 -66.57
N PRO A 41 90.67 118.83 -66.25
CA PRO A 41 91.29 119.27 -64.97
C PRO A 41 91.83 120.75 -64.99
N VAL A 42 92.65 121.11 -63.97
CA VAL A 42 93.80 122.06 -63.99
C VAL A 42 93.58 123.57 -63.65
N GLN A 43 94.33 123.97 -62.60
CA GLN A 43 94.92 125.25 -62.16
C GLN A 43 94.14 126.58 -61.96
N ALA A 44 94.38 127.11 -60.74
CA ALA A 44 94.63 128.52 -60.32
C ALA A 44 93.48 129.55 -60.42
N ASP A 45 93.00 130.02 -59.27
CA ASP A 45 93.48 131.29 -58.71
C ASP A 45 93.11 131.43 -57.22
N ILE A 46 94.11 131.81 -56.43
CA ILE A 46 94.11 131.87 -54.96
C ILE A 46 93.73 133.30 -54.58
N LEU A 47 92.53 133.54 -54.04
CA LEU A 47 92.19 134.65 -53.11
C LEU A 47 90.68 134.75 -52.78
N ASP A 48 89.82 133.96 -53.43
CA ASP A 48 88.36 133.90 -53.12
C ASP A 48 87.98 132.69 -52.23
N SER A 49 88.93 131.78 -51.97
CA SER A 49 88.74 130.50 -51.28
C SER A 49 88.62 130.60 -49.74
N LEU A 50 89.01 131.71 -49.11
CA LEU A 50 88.96 131.87 -47.65
C LEU A 50 87.56 132.26 -47.16
N ALA A 51 86.82 133.06 -47.94
CA ALA A 51 85.45 133.42 -47.62
C ALA A 51 84.49 132.23 -47.77
N THR A 52 84.67 131.42 -48.82
CA THR A 52 83.89 130.19 -49.02
C THR A 52 84.22 129.11 -48.00
N THR A 53 85.46 129.00 -47.51
CA THR A 53 85.83 127.98 -46.52
C THR A 53 85.25 128.27 -45.13
N ILE A 54 85.19 129.55 -44.72
CA ILE A 54 84.53 129.92 -43.46
C ILE A 54 83.03 129.66 -43.52
N GLU A 55 82.39 129.93 -44.67
CA GLU A 55 80.96 129.67 -44.85
C GLU A 55 80.67 128.16 -44.90
N ILE A 56 81.54 127.36 -45.51
CA ILE A 56 81.45 125.89 -45.50
C ILE A 56 81.69 125.33 -44.09
N GLU A 57 82.66 125.83 -43.33
CA GLU A 57 82.88 125.41 -41.93
C GLU A 57 81.69 125.77 -41.03
N LYS A 58 81.06 126.93 -41.26
CA LYS A 58 79.84 127.33 -40.56
C LYS A 58 78.68 126.39 -40.91
N GLN A 59 78.47 126.07 -42.18
CA GLN A 59 77.46 125.10 -42.63
C GLN A 59 77.72 123.69 -42.10
N ILE A 60 78.98 123.24 -42.03
CA ILE A 60 79.34 121.95 -41.44
C ILE A 60 79.02 121.95 -39.94
N LYS A 61 79.33 123.04 -39.23
CA LYS A 61 79.05 123.15 -37.80
C LYS A 61 77.54 123.22 -37.52
N GLU A 62 76.77 123.92 -38.34
CA GLU A 62 75.31 123.95 -38.28
C GLU A 62 74.69 122.58 -38.62
N ASN A 63 75.17 121.90 -39.66
CA ASN A 63 74.73 120.55 -40.01
C ASN A 63 75.12 119.50 -38.96
N LEU A 64 76.29 119.65 -38.32
CA LEU A 64 76.73 118.79 -37.22
C LEU A 64 75.93 119.07 -35.95
N GLN A 65 75.56 120.32 -35.67
CA GLN A 65 74.66 120.66 -34.57
C GLN A 65 73.25 120.14 -34.83
N ALA A 66 72.75 120.24 -36.06
CA ALA A 66 71.45 119.71 -36.45
C ALA A 66 71.43 118.17 -36.40
N SER A 67 72.50 117.50 -36.84
CA SER A 67 72.60 116.03 -36.75
C SER A 67 72.75 115.56 -35.31
N LYS A 68 73.54 116.24 -34.48
CA LYS A 68 73.62 115.97 -33.04
C LYS A 68 72.27 116.15 -32.35
N ALA A 69 71.59 117.25 -32.59
CA ALA A 69 70.26 117.51 -32.03
C ALA A 69 69.24 116.45 -32.49
N LYS A 70 69.29 116.03 -33.75
CA LYS A 70 68.43 114.97 -34.29
C LYS A 70 68.74 113.60 -33.66
N THR A 71 70.02 113.25 -33.48
CA THR A 71 70.41 112.01 -32.80
C THR A 71 70.08 112.03 -31.31
N GLU A 72 70.17 113.19 -30.64
CA GLU A 72 69.75 113.36 -29.26
C GLU A 72 68.22 113.22 -29.14
N GLU A 73 67.46 113.74 -30.10
CA GLU A 73 66.00 113.58 -30.17
C GLU A 73 65.58 112.12 -30.46
N GLU A 74 66.27 111.43 -31.38
CA GLU A 74 66.05 110.00 -31.68
C GLU A 74 66.41 109.12 -30.49
N LEU A 75 67.55 109.37 -29.84
CA LEU A 75 67.97 108.65 -28.64
C LEU A 75 66.99 108.89 -27.48
N GLN A 76 66.49 110.11 -27.32
CA GLN A 76 65.49 110.43 -26.30
C GLN A 76 64.17 109.70 -26.57
N LYS A 77 63.72 109.65 -27.83
CA LYS A 77 62.54 108.87 -28.23
C LYS A 77 62.73 107.38 -27.96
N GLU A 78 63.92 106.83 -28.26
CA GLU A 78 64.23 105.41 -28.01
C GLU A 78 64.34 105.09 -26.51
N ILE A 79 64.86 106.00 -25.70
CA ILE A 79 64.85 105.90 -24.24
C ILE A 79 63.42 105.89 -23.71
N ASP A 80 62.54 106.74 -24.26
CA ASP A 80 61.16 106.84 -23.81
C ASP A 80 60.32 105.63 -24.26
N THR A 81 60.54 105.09 -25.46
CA THR A 81 59.90 103.81 -25.90
C THR A 81 60.42 102.62 -25.10
N LYS A 82 61.72 102.55 -24.80
CA LYS A 82 62.27 101.50 -23.94
C LYS A 82 61.70 101.56 -22.52
N LYS A 83 61.56 102.76 -21.95
CA LYS A 83 60.88 102.94 -20.66
C LYS A 83 59.41 102.51 -20.70
N GLN A 84 58.71 102.73 -21.82
CA GLN A 84 57.34 102.25 -22.00
C GLN A 84 57.30 100.72 -22.02
N HIS A 85 58.16 100.07 -22.81
CA HIS A 85 58.24 98.61 -22.85
C HIS A 85 58.70 97.99 -21.53
N GLU A 86 59.61 98.62 -20.78
CA GLU A 86 59.99 98.17 -19.45
C GLU A 86 58.79 98.19 -18.49
N LYS A 87 57.95 99.24 -18.56
CA LYS A 87 56.70 99.30 -17.78
C LYS A 87 55.69 98.23 -18.21
N GLU A 88 55.48 98.04 -19.51
CA GLU A 88 54.60 96.98 -20.03
C GLU A 88 55.08 95.59 -19.62
N LEU A 89 56.39 95.34 -19.67
CA LEU A 89 56.99 94.07 -19.26
C LEU A 89 56.81 93.84 -17.75
N GLU A 90 56.98 94.88 -16.93
CA GLU A 90 56.68 94.80 -15.49
C GLU A 90 55.20 94.51 -15.21
N GLU A 91 54.29 95.14 -15.96
CA GLU A 91 52.84 94.88 -15.84
C GLU A 91 52.49 93.45 -16.25
N LEU A 92 53.01 92.96 -17.38
CA LEU A 92 52.84 91.58 -17.82
C LEU A 92 53.46 90.56 -16.85
N GLN A 93 54.61 90.88 -16.24
CA GLN A 93 55.20 90.04 -15.20
C GLN A 93 54.32 89.99 -13.95
N LYS A 94 53.72 91.12 -13.55
CA LYS A 94 52.76 91.18 -12.44
C LYS A 94 51.50 90.38 -12.76
N GLU A 95 50.95 90.51 -13.96
CA GLU A 95 49.78 89.75 -14.41
C GLU A 95 50.07 88.24 -14.43
N ARG A 96 51.21 87.81 -15.00
CA ARG A 96 51.63 86.41 -15.00
C ARG A 96 51.83 85.87 -13.59
N ALA A 97 52.39 86.68 -12.69
CA ALA A 97 52.55 86.31 -11.28
C ALA A 97 51.19 86.16 -10.58
N GLN A 98 50.22 87.03 -10.87
CA GLN A 98 48.85 86.93 -10.38
C GLN A 98 48.14 85.68 -10.93
N LEU A 99 48.24 85.43 -12.24
CA LEU A 99 47.65 84.26 -12.89
C LEU A 99 48.23 82.95 -12.33
N ASN A 100 49.55 82.88 -12.11
CA ASN A 100 50.19 81.73 -11.49
C ASN A 100 49.73 81.52 -10.04
N ARG A 101 49.49 82.60 -9.29
CA ARG A 101 48.91 82.50 -7.93
C ARG A 101 47.50 81.93 -7.99
N LEU A 102 46.65 82.45 -8.87
CA LEU A 102 45.28 81.95 -9.06
C LEU A 102 45.28 80.48 -9.47
N LEU A 103 46.10 80.10 -10.44
CA LEU A 103 46.24 78.70 -10.90
C LEU A 103 46.68 77.77 -9.76
N ASN A 104 47.58 78.23 -8.88
CA ASN A 104 48.01 77.42 -7.73
C ASN A 104 46.91 77.29 -6.67
N VAL A 105 46.09 78.33 -6.46
CA VAL A 105 44.90 78.26 -5.59
C VAL A 105 43.89 77.26 -6.16
N GLU A 106 43.56 77.36 -7.45
CA GLU A 106 42.61 76.47 -8.13
C GLU A 106 43.08 75.01 -8.16
N LYS A 107 44.38 74.77 -8.40
CA LYS A 107 44.98 73.43 -8.27
C LYS A 107 44.89 72.91 -6.83
N GLY A 108 45.10 73.77 -5.84
CA GLY A 108 44.91 73.45 -4.42
C GLY A 108 43.49 73.02 -4.12
N GLU A 109 42.49 73.76 -4.58
CA GLU A 109 41.07 73.44 -4.43
C GLU A 109 40.68 72.15 -5.17
N SER A 110 41.13 71.98 -6.41
CA SER A 110 40.92 70.75 -7.19
C SER A 110 41.51 69.53 -6.47
N SER A 111 42.70 69.66 -5.88
CA SER A 111 43.32 68.57 -5.09
C SER A 111 42.50 68.21 -3.84
N LYS A 112 41.91 69.22 -3.18
CA LYS A 112 41.00 68.99 -2.04
C LYS A 112 39.73 68.28 -2.48
N ILE A 113 39.12 68.70 -3.59
CA ILE A 113 37.92 68.07 -4.16
C ILE A 113 38.21 66.61 -4.52
N VAL A 114 39.32 66.32 -5.20
CA VAL A 114 39.71 64.94 -5.52
C VAL A 114 39.91 64.12 -4.25
N SER A 115 40.54 64.69 -3.21
CA SER A 115 40.70 63.98 -1.93
C SER A 115 39.35 63.69 -1.25
N HIS A 116 38.37 64.59 -1.35
CA HIS A 116 37.02 64.38 -0.82
C HIS A 116 36.26 63.33 -1.64
N LEU A 117 36.32 63.38 -2.97
CA LEU A 117 35.70 62.39 -3.85
C LEU A 117 36.23 60.99 -3.56
N ASN A 118 37.54 60.83 -3.38
CA ASN A 118 38.13 59.54 -3.01
C ASN A 118 37.63 59.03 -1.65
N LYS A 119 37.50 59.91 -0.64
CA LYS A 119 36.93 59.54 0.67
C LYS A 119 35.47 59.09 0.55
N LEU A 120 34.67 59.84 -0.21
CA LEU A 120 33.26 59.52 -0.48
C LEU A 120 33.12 58.20 -1.25
N GLU A 121 34.01 57.91 -2.21
CA GLU A 121 34.00 56.66 -2.96
C GLU A 121 34.30 55.46 -2.05
N VAL A 122 35.26 55.61 -1.13
CA VAL A 122 35.55 54.59 -0.11
C VAL A 122 34.33 54.36 0.80
N GLU A 123 33.74 55.41 1.37
CA GLU A 123 32.54 55.29 2.21
C GLU A 123 31.35 54.64 1.46
N LEU A 124 31.15 55.00 0.19
CA LEU A 124 30.12 54.41 -0.65
C LEU A 124 30.39 52.91 -0.87
N SER A 125 31.64 52.53 -1.11
CA SER A 125 32.03 51.13 -1.29
C SER A 125 31.81 50.30 -0.01
N GLU A 126 32.09 50.86 1.16
CA GLU A 126 31.85 50.23 2.45
C GLU A 126 30.35 50.06 2.73
N LYS A 127 29.55 51.11 2.49
CA LYS A 127 28.08 51.04 2.62
C LYS A 127 27.46 50.03 1.67
N LYS A 128 27.93 49.96 0.42
CA LYS A 128 27.51 48.93 -0.54
C LYS A 128 27.82 47.53 -0.01
N ARG A 129 29.03 47.31 0.53
CA ARG A 129 29.42 46.02 1.13
C ARG A 129 28.54 45.66 2.32
N LEU A 130 28.20 46.63 3.17
CA LEU A 130 27.33 46.43 4.32
C LEU A 130 25.89 46.10 3.89
N ASN A 131 25.34 46.76 2.88
CA ASN A 131 24.01 46.45 2.34
C ASN A 131 23.95 45.02 1.80
N VAL A 132 24.95 44.55 1.05
CA VAL A 132 25.01 43.17 0.58
C VAL A 132 25.02 42.17 1.75
N LEU A 133 25.76 42.48 2.82
CA LEU A 133 25.78 41.64 4.03
C LEU A 133 24.39 41.60 4.71
N LEU A 134 23.74 42.75 4.84
CA LEU A 134 22.40 42.88 5.44
C LEU A 134 21.34 42.15 4.60
N GLU A 135 21.37 42.29 3.28
CA GLU A 135 20.49 41.53 2.37
C GLU A 135 20.67 40.01 2.55
N GLY A 136 21.93 39.56 2.71
CA GLY A 136 22.23 38.16 3.03
C GLY A 136 21.66 37.72 4.38
N GLN A 137 21.75 38.55 5.42
CA GLN A 137 21.16 38.25 6.73
C GLN A 137 19.62 38.22 6.68
N ILE A 138 18.99 39.15 5.95
CA ILE A 138 17.54 39.18 5.75
C ILE A 138 17.08 37.90 5.04
N ALA A 139 17.78 37.47 3.99
CA ALA A 139 17.47 36.22 3.30
C ALA A 139 17.58 34.99 4.22
N GLN A 140 18.64 34.91 5.03
CA GLN A 140 18.79 33.82 6.01
C GLN A 140 17.68 33.82 7.08
N VAL A 141 17.27 34.99 7.56
CA VAL A 141 16.18 35.11 8.52
C VAL A 141 14.85 34.71 7.90
N GLN A 142 14.60 35.08 6.64
CA GLN A 142 13.40 34.69 5.90
C GLN A 142 13.36 33.17 5.68
N GLU A 143 14.47 32.55 5.28
CA GLU A 143 14.56 31.09 5.12
C GLU A 143 14.28 30.36 6.44
N LYS A 144 14.90 30.82 7.54
CA LYS A 144 14.64 30.26 8.88
C LYS A 144 13.19 30.44 9.30
N SER A 145 12.57 31.59 9.00
CA SER A 145 11.16 31.85 9.31
C SER A 145 10.24 30.90 8.56
N GLU A 146 10.46 30.70 7.26
CA GLU A 146 9.67 29.77 6.45
C GLU A 146 9.85 28.32 6.91
N TYR A 147 11.09 27.90 7.20
CA TYR A 147 11.36 26.58 7.78
C TYR A 147 10.65 26.36 9.12
N LEU A 148 10.63 27.37 10.00
CA LEU A 148 9.93 27.29 11.28
C LEU A 148 8.40 27.24 11.08
N LYS A 149 7.84 27.99 10.12
CA LYS A 149 6.41 27.93 9.79
C LYS A 149 6.01 26.56 9.25
N THR A 150 6.80 25.96 8.35
CA THR A 150 6.51 24.62 7.83
C THR A 150 6.56 23.57 8.93
N ASN A 151 7.56 23.63 9.81
CA ASN A 151 7.67 22.73 10.96
C ASN A 151 6.53 22.90 11.97
N LEU A 152 6.08 24.14 12.22
CA LEU A 152 4.92 24.39 13.08
C LEU A 152 3.65 23.82 12.46
N LYS A 153 3.45 23.96 11.15
CA LYS A 153 2.31 23.39 10.42
C LYS A 153 2.33 21.86 10.43
N GLU A 154 3.50 21.25 10.28
CA GLU A 154 3.65 19.80 10.38
C GLU A 154 3.35 19.30 11.79
N LYS A 155 3.89 19.96 12.82
CA LYS A 155 3.61 19.64 14.22
C LYS A 155 2.13 19.82 14.58
N SER A 156 1.48 20.89 14.11
CA SER A 156 0.04 21.09 14.36
C SER A 156 -0.81 20.02 13.70
N LYS A 157 -0.49 19.63 12.45
CA LYS A 157 -1.16 18.51 11.76
C LYS A 157 -0.95 17.18 12.49
N LYS A 158 0.26 16.95 13.01
CA LYS A 158 0.57 15.75 13.80
C LYS A 158 -0.21 15.74 15.11
N LEU A 159 -0.34 16.90 15.77
CA LEU A 159 -1.14 17.05 16.99
C LEU A 159 -2.63 16.76 16.73
N GLU A 160 -3.18 17.31 15.65
CA GLU A 160 -4.57 17.08 15.24
C GLU A 160 -4.83 15.59 14.97
N LEU A 161 -3.93 14.92 14.24
CA LEU A 161 -4.01 13.48 14.00
C LEU A 161 -3.93 12.67 15.31
N THR A 162 -3.05 13.06 16.25
CA THR A 162 -2.98 12.38 17.55
C THR A 162 -4.24 12.60 18.38
N GLN A 163 -4.86 13.77 18.30
CA GLN A 163 -6.09 14.09 19.01
C GLN A 163 -7.28 13.32 18.43
N THR A 164 -7.38 13.20 17.10
CA THR A 164 -8.40 12.37 16.44
C THR A 164 -8.22 10.90 16.81
N ASN A 165 -6.98 10.41 16.81
CA ASN A 165 -6.68 9.02 17.19
C ASN A 165 -7.04 8.76 18.66
N LEU A 166 -6.76 9.71 19.56
CA LEU A 166 -7.15 9.61 20.96
C LEU A 166 -8.68 9.56 21.11
N HIS A 167 -9.41 10.41 20.40
CA HIS A 167 -10.88 10.39 20.45
C HIS A 167 -11.44 9.07 19.91
N THR A 168 -10.90 8.54 18.82
CA THR A 168 -11.31 7.22 18.31
C THR A 168 -10.99 6.09 19.29
N ALA A 169 -9.83 6.16 19.96
CA ALA A 169 -9.45 5.17 20.96
C ALA A 169 -10.37 5.23 22.20
N LEU A 170 -10.73 6.44 22.65
CA LEU A 170 -11.70 6.63 23.73
C LEU A 170 -13.07 6.05 23.38
N ASN A 171 -13.57 6.31 22.16
CA ASN A 171 -14.85 5.76 21.71
C ASN A 171 -14.81 4.23 21.61
N SER A 172 -13.68 3.65 21.18
CA SER A 172 -13.48 2.20 21.18
C SER A 172 -13.38 1.61 22.59
N ILE A 173 -12.77 2.31 23.55
CA ILE A 173 -12.77 1.88 24.96
C ILE A 173 -14.20 1.91 25.51
N GLU A 174 -14.99 2.93 25.20
CA GLU A 174 -16.38 3.02 25.64
C GLU A 174 -17.24 1.89 25.05
N SER A 175 -17.12 1.61 23.75
CA SER A 175 -17.84 0.50 23.12
C SER A 175 -17.43 -0.86 23.68
N LEU A 176 -16.13 -1.11 23.87
CA LEU A 176 -15.63 -2.33 24.50
C LEU A 176 -16.10 -2.46 25.95
N SER A 177 -16.19 -1.35 26.68
CA SER A 177 -16.70 -1.37 28.06
C SER A 177 -18.18 -1.76 28.12
N SER A 178 -18.98 -1.32 27.14
CA SER A 178 -20.38 -1.73 26.97
C SER A 178 -20.49 -3.21 26.62
N GLU A 179 -19.70 -3.70 25.65
CA GLU A 179 -19.67 -5.13 25.28
C GLU A 179 -19.27 -6.02 26.46
N VAL A 180 -18.31 -5.58 27.29
CA VAL A 180 -17.91 -6.31 28.51
C VAL A 180 -19.03 -6.31 29.54
N ALA A 181 -19.78 -5.22 29.70
CA ALA A 181 -20.93 -5.16 30.60
C ALA A 181 -22.04 -6.13 30.15
N GLU A 182 -22.39 -6.13 28.85
CA GLU A 182 -23.35 -7.07 28.26
C GLU A 182 -22.88 -8.52 28.39
N SER A 183 -21.61 -8.79 28.09
CA SER A 183 -21.04 -10.13 28.24
C SER A 183 -21.08 -10.61 29.69
N LYS A 184 -20.88 -9.72 30.67
CA LYS A 184 -20.96 -10.05 32.09
C LYS A 184 -22.39 -10.34 32.53
N GLU A 185 -23.37 -9.61 32.00
CA GLU A 185 -24.79 -9.87 32.26
C GLU A 185 -25.24 -11.20 31.64
N HIS A 186 -24.83 -11.49 30.40
CA HIS A 186 -25.06 -12.78 29.76
C HIS A 186 -24.45 -13.94 30.54
N ALA A 187 -23.23 -13.79 31.07
CA ALA A 187 -22.59 -14.80 31.90
C ALA A 187 -23.42 -15.09 33.17
N ARG A 188 -23.89 -14.05 33.87
CA ARG A 188 -24.77 -14.20 35.05
C ARG A 188 -26.09 -14.88 34.70
N SER A 189 -26.71 -14.51 33.57
CA SER A 189 -27.94 -15.16 33.11
C SER A 189 -27.72 -16.64 32.83
N LEU A 190 -26.58 -17.00 32.24
CA LEU A 190 -26.23 -18.40 31.97
C LEU A 190 -25.98 -19.18 33.26
N GLU A 191 -25.27 -18.60 34.23
CA GLU A 191 -25.07 -19.19 35.56
C GLU A 191 -26.42 -19.49 36.24
N ASN A 192 -27.34 -18.53 36.24
CA ASN A 192 -28.69 -18.72 36.80
C ASN A 192 -29.45 -19.87 36.11
N ARG A 193 -29.35 -19.97 34.77
CA ARG A 193 -29.98 -21.06 34.01
C ARG A 193 -29.37 -22.42 34.34
N VAL A 194 -28.05 -22.49 34.54
CA VAL A 194 -27.37 -23.73 34.95
C VAL A 194 -27.85 -24.14 36.35
N THR A 195 -27.96 -23.20 37.29
CA THR A 195 -28.47 -23.51 38.64
C THR A 195 -29.91 -24.01 38.63
N GLU A 196 -30.79 -23.39 37.83
CA GLU A 196 -32.19 -23.84 37.66
C GLU A 196 -32.26 -25.24 37.03
N GLN A 197 -31.43 -25.52 36.03
CA GLN A 197 -31.32 -26.86 35.44
C GLN A 197 -30.81 -27.91 36.42
N MET A 198 -29.86 -27.54 37.29
CA MET A 198 -29.38 -28.45 38.34
C MET A 198 -30.47 -28.74 39.37
N GLU A 199 -31.25 -27.73 39.76
CA GLU A 199 -32.37 -27.92 40.69
C GLU A 199 -33.45 -28.82 40.10
N THR A 200 -33.87 -28.57 38.85
CA THR A 200 -34.86 -29.42 38.15
C THR A 200 -34.37 -30.86 37.95
N LEU A 201 -33.09 -31.07 37.62
CA LEU A 201 -32.50 -32.42 37.56
C LEU A 201 -32.50 -33.09 38.94
N SER A 202 -32.23 -32.35 40.02
CA SER A 202 -32.27 -32.89 41.38
C SER A 202 -33.69 -33.35 41.76
N GLN A 203 -34.70 -32.54 41.45
CA GLN A 203 -36.11 -32.86 41.69
C GLN A 203 -36.54 -34.07 40.86
N SER A 204 -36.17 -34.11 39.58
CA SER A 204 -36.44 -35.25 38.71
C SER A 204 -35.77 -36.54 39.22
N LYS A 205 -34.56 -36.46 39.78
CA LYS A 205 -33.86 -37.62 40.35
C LYS A 205 -34.58 -38.18 41.58
N VAL A 206 -35.08 -37.30 42.46
CA VAL A 206 -35.89 -37.69 43.63
C VAL A 206 -37.24 -38.30 43.19
N ALA A 207 -37.89 -37.71 42.19
CA ALA A 207 -39.11 -38.27 41.60
C ALA A 207 -38.85 -39.66 40.99
N TYR A 208 -37.72 -39.85 40.31
CA TYR A 208 -37.34 -41.14 39.75
C TYR A 208 -37.06 -42.19 40.82
N SER A 209 -36.35 -41.83 41.91
CA SER A 209 -36.07 -42.78 43.00
C SER A 209 -37.35 -43.20 43.74
N THR A 210 -38.26 -42.26 44.00
CA THR A 210 -39.56 -42.57 44.63
C THR A 210 -40.43 -43.45 43.73
N LEU A 211 -40.46 -43.19 42.42
CA LEU A 211 -41.16 -44.05 41.45
C LEU A 211 -40.55 -45.47 41.42
N GLN A 212 -39.22 -45.58 41.47
CA GLN A 212 -38.54 -46.88 41.51
C GLN A 212 -38.88 -47.67 42.77
N GLU A 213 -39.01 -47.00 43.93
CA GLU A 213 -39.48 -47.63 45.17
C GLU A 213 -40.93 -48.10 45.07
N GLN A 214 -41.82 -47.29 44.48
CA GLN A 214 -43.20 -47.68 44.22
C GLN A 214 -43.30 -48.91 43.31
N LEU A 215 -42.48 -48.97 42.25
CA LEU A 215 -42.41 -50.13 41.36
C LEU A 215 -41.98 -51.38 42.13
N LYS A 216 -40.91 -51.30 42.94
CA LYS A 216 -40.46 -52.42 43.78
C LYS A 216 -41.54 -52.87 44.77
N ALA A 217 -42.24 -51.93 45.42
CA ALA A 217 -43.33 -52.23 46.33
C ALA A 217 -44.52 -52.91 45.61
N ARG A 218 -44.86 -52.46 44.40
CA ARG A 218 -45.91 -53.05 43.58
C ARG A 218 -45.53 -54.45 43.10
N THR A 219 -44.27 -54.68 42.71
CA THR A 219 -43.76 -56.02 42.38
C THR A 219 -43.85 -56.97 43.56
N ARG A 220 -43.44 -56.54 44.76
CA ARG A 220 -43.59 -57.37 45.98
C ARG A 220 -45.04 -57.76 46.26
N LYS A 221 -45.97 -56.81 46.12
CA LYS A 221 -47.42 -57.10 46.24
C LYS A 221 -47.89 -58.09 45.18
N MET A 222 -47.39 -57.99 43.96
CA MET A 222 -47.70 -58.95 42.89
C MET A 222 -47.21 -60.36 43.25
N ASP A 223 -45.98 -60.49 43.73
CA ASP A 223 -45.40 -61.77 44.15
C ASP A 223 -46.19 -62.40 45.32
N GLU A 224 -46.60 -61.58 46.28
CA GLU A 224 -47.46 -62.01 47.40
C GLU A 224 -48.83 -62.48 46.92
N LEU A 225 -49.48 -61.75 46.00
CA LEU A 225 -50.75 -62.15 45.40
C LEU A 225 -50.62 -63.45 44.58
N VAL A 226 -49.52 -63.62 43.84
CA VAL A 226 -49.22 -64.87 43.12
C VAL A 226 -49.04 -66.03 44.10
N TYR A 227 -48.34 -65.81 45.22
CA TYR A 227 -48.17 -66.82 46.26
C TYR A 227 -49.52 -67.21 46.90
N GLN A 228 -50.36 -66.24 47.26
CA GLN A 228 -51.71 -66.51 47.79
C GLN A 228 -52.57 -67.25 46.78
N THR A 229 -52.51 -66.87 45.50
CA THR A 229 -53.25 -67.55 44.43
C THR A 229 -52.79 -69.00 44.28
N ARG A 230 -51.49 -69.28 44.30
CA ARG A 230 -50.95 -70.66 44.27
C ARG A 230 -51.41 -71.47 45.47
N LYS A 231 -51.41 -70.88 46.68
CA LYS A 231 -51.90 -71.54 47.89
C LYS A 231 -53.38 -71.88 47.80
N LEU A 232 -54.20 -70.92 47.33
CA LEU A 232 -55.63 -71.14 47.10
C LEU A 232 -55.87 -72.20 46.03
N GLU A 233 -55.11 -72.19 44.94
CA GLU A 233 -55.21 -73.21 43.88
C GLU A 233 -54.83 -74.60 44.41
N GLN A 234 -53.80 -74.69 45.27
CA GLN A 234 -53.43 -75.93 45.93
C GLN A 234 -54.52 -76.43 46.89
N GLN A 235 -55.12 -75.54 47.69
CA GLN A 235 -56.28 -75.87 48.52
C GLN A 235 -57.47 -76.35 47.68
N ARG A 236 -57.74 -75.68 46.57
CA ARG A 236 -58.79 -76.07 45.62
C ARG A 236 -58.52 -77.45 45.05
N ARG A 237 -57.29 -77.76 44.63
CA ARG A 237 -56.91 -79.09 44.14
C ARG A 237 -57.06 -80.16 45.22
N ASN A 238 -56.67 -79.88 46.46
CA ASN A 238 -56.84 -80.81 47.57
C ASN A 238 -58.33 -81.06 47.86
N MET A 239 -59.15 -80.00 47.86
CA MET A 239 -60.60 -80.12 48.03
C MET A 239 -61.26 -80.84 46.86
N GLU A 240 -60.81 -80.60 45.62
CA GLU A 240 -61.23 -81.36 44.43
C GLU A 240 -60.89 -82.83 44.58
N LYS A 241 -59.70 -83.17 45.11
CA LYS A 241 -59.35 -84.56 45.45
C LYS A 241 -60.25 -85.14 46.53
N GLU A 242 -60.50 -84.42 47.63
CA GLU A 242 -61.42 -84.87 48.68
C GLU A 242 -62.85 -85.06 48.17
N ILE A 243 -63.34 -84.16 47.30
CA ILE A 243 -64.63 -84.28 46.63
C ILE A 243 -64.62 -85.48 45.69
N ASN A 244 -63.54 -85.70 44.93
CA ASN A 244 -63.42 -86.85 44.04
C ASN A 244 -63.34 -88.15 44.82
N GLU A 245 -62.59 -88.22 45.92
CA GLU A 245 -62.52 -89.37 46.82
C GLU A 245 -63.87 -89.65 47.49
N LYS A 246 -64.61 -88.61 47.91
CA LYS A 246 -65.98 -88.77 48.39
C LYS A 246 -66.93 -89.20 47.28
N ASN A 247 -66.83 -88.63 46.08
CA ASN A 247 -67.62 -89.03 44.93
C ASN A 247 -67.28 -90.45 44.48
N GLU A 248 -66.03 -90.90 44.58
CA GLU A 248 -65.58 -92.28 44.35
C GLU A 248 -66.08 -93.20 45.46
N ALA A 249 -66.11 -92.77 46.72
CA ALA A 249 -66.73 -93.54 47.81
C ALA A 249 -68.25 -93.63 47.64
N LEU A 250 -68.90 -92.57 47.14
CA LEU A 250 -70.33 -92.52 46.83
C LEU A 250 -70.64 -93.27 45.53
N ALA A 251 -69.71 -93.31 44.58
CA ALA A 251 -69.75 -94.11 43.37
C ALA A 251 -69.49 -95.58 43.70
N LYS A 252 -68.63 -95.92 44.67
CA LYS A 252 -68.46 -97.27 45.23
C LYS A 252 -69.68 -97.72 46.00
N ALA A 253 -70.31 -96.85 46.79
CA ALA A 253 -71.59 -97.13 47.45
C ALA A 253 -72.76 -97.25 46.46
N ARG A 254 -72.70 -96.51 45.33
CA ARG A 254 -73.63 -96.67 44.20
C ARG A 254 -73.30 -97.88 43.34
N GLU A 255 -72.03 -98.25 43.18
CA GLU A 255 -71.54 -99.47 42.52
C GLU A 255 -71.97 -100.69 43.33
N GLU A 256 -71.90 -100.68 44.67
CA GLU A 256 -72.52 -101.72 45.50
C GLU A 256 -74.04 -101.84 45.26
N SER A 257 -74.71 -100.79 44.74
CA SER A 257 -76.12 -100.85 44.28
C SER A 257 -76.32 -101.07 42.77
N LEU A 258 -75.27 -100.99 41.95
CA LEU A 258 -75.31 -101.07 40.48
C LEU A 258 -74.43 -102.19 39.90
N ILE A 259 -73.70 -102.95 40.73
CA ILE A 259 -72.99 -104.21 40.41
C ILE A 259 -73.98 -105.38 40.19
N GLN A 260 -75.29 -105.10 40.11
CA GLN A 260 -76.26 -106.01 39.47
C GLN A 260 -76.48 -105.73 37.98
N GLU A 261 -76.01 -104.60 37.44
CA GLU A 261 -76.19 -104.27 36.04
C GLU A 261 -74.89 -103.79 35.41
N LEU A 262 -74.37 -104.67 34.55
CA LEU A 262 -73.56 -104.33 33.39
C LEU A 262 -72.05 -104.25 33.64
N GLU A 263 -71.50 -105.46 33.83
CA GLU A 263 -70.37 -105.91 33.01
C GLU A 263 -70.58 -105.51 31.53
N LYS A 264 -69.94 -104.43 31.07
CA LYS A 264 -69.51 -104.30 29.67
C LYS A 264 -68.52 -103.16 29.41
N ASN A 265 -67.37 -103.58 28.88
CA ASN A 265 -66.39 -102.86 28.06
C ASN A 265 -65.39 -101.97 28.82
N LYS A 266 -64.14 -102.41 29.00
CA LYS A 266 -62.99 -102.47 28.04
C LYS A 266 -62.40 -101.11 27.62
N GLU A 267 -61.25 -100.84 28.26
CA GLU A 267 -59.94 -100.46 27.67
C GLU A 267 -59.58 -99.02 27.24
N LEU A 268 -58.46 -98.58 27.85
CA LEU A 268 -57.27 -97.85 27.32
C LEU A 268 -57.44 -96.35 27.00
N ALA A 269 -56.78 -95.44 27.73
CA ALA A 269 -55.33 -95.14 27.85
C ALA A 269 -54.81 -94.13 26.81
N GLU A 270 -54.64 -92.90 27.32
CA GLU A 270 -53.57 -91.92 27.09
C GLU A 270 -52.63 -92.05 25.87
N ARG A 271 -52.50 -90.96 25.10
CA ARG A 271 -51.23 -90.23 24.83
C ARG A 271 -51.50 -89.02 23.93
N GLU A 272 -51.21 -87.80 24.39
CA GLU A 272 -49.93 -87.05 24.29
C GLU A 272 -49.59 -86.46 22.90
N LYS A 273 -49.25 -85.15 22.95
CA LYS A 273 -48.10 -84.46 22.31
C LYS A 273 -48.11 -84.07 20.82
N SER A 274 -48.05 -82.76 20.56
CA SER A 274 -46.89 -82.00 20.02
C SER A 274 -47.36 -80.59 19.59
N MET A 275 -46.91 -79.48 20.20
CA MET A 275 -45.69 -78.68 19.96
C MET A 275 -45.40 -78.27 18.51
N ALA A 276 -45.49 -76.95 18.23
CA ALA A 276 -44.83 -76.25 17.13
C ALA A 276 -44.31 -74.88 17.62
N VAL A 277 -42.99 -74.81 17.76
CA VAL A 277 -42.10 -73.64 18.03
C VAL A 277 -40.85 -74.04 17.21
N GLN A 278 -40.23 -73.26 16.30
CA GLN A 278 -40.07 -71.83 16.16
C GLN A 278 -39.56 -71.47 14.74
N GLU A 279 -39.82 -70.21 14.36
CA GLU A 279 -39.01 -69.24 13.60
C GLU A 279 -37.71 -69.70 12.89
N ASN A 280 -37.64 -69.34 11.60
CA ASN A 280 -36.41 -69.07 10.88
C ASN A 280 -36.15 -67.55 10.86
N GLN A 281 -34.99 -67.14 11.36
CA GLN A 281 -34.42 -65.81 11.16
C GLN A 281 -33.77 -65.74 9.78
N ILE A 282 -34.00 -64.64 9.06
CA ILE A 282 -33.29 -64.32 7.82
C ILE A 282 -32.07 -63.47 8.17
N GLU A 283 -30.92 -64.03 7.82
CA GLU A 283 -29.61 -63.41 7.74
C GLU A 283 -29.56 -62.45 6.53
N THR A 284 -29.36 -61.16 6.78
CA THR A 284 -29.21 -60.12 5.76
C THR A 284 -27.78 -60.07 5.24
N LEU A 285 -27.57 -60.45 3.98
CA LEU A 285 -26.29 -60.34 3.28
C LEU A 285 -26.07 -58.93 2.69
N GLU A 286 -25.04 -58.27 3.22
CA GLU A 286 -23.91 -57.66 2.49
C GLU A 286 -24.18 -56.60 1.42
N LEU A 287 -24.26 -55.34 1.86
CA LEU A 287 -23.52 -54.18 1.31
C LEU A 287 -23.51 -53.08 2.39
N ARG A 288 -22.83 -53.31 3.52
CA ARG A 288 -22.48 -52.20 4.41
C ARG A 288 -21.43 -51.35 3.68
N LEU A 289 -21.83 -50.16 3.23
CA LEU A 289 -20.92 -49.04 3.11
C LEU A 289 -20.08 -49.00 4.39
N LEU A 290 -18.79 -49.35 4.31
CA LEU A 290 -17.90 -49.31 5.46
C LEU A 290 -17.75 -47.84 5.88
N ASN A 291 -18.55 -47.44 6.86
CA ASN A 291 -18.45 -46.16 7.51
C ASN A 291 -17.29 -46.23 8.50
N TYR A 292 -16.26 -45.42 8.28
CA TYR A 292 -15.17 -45.24 9.22
C TYR A 292 -15.68 -44.48 10.46
N SER A 293 -15.11 -44.84 11.61
CA SER A 293 -15.25 -44.05 12.83
C SER A 293 -14.57 -42.68 12.67
N ASN A 294 -14.95 -41.71 13.52
CA ASN A 294 -14.36 -40.36 13.47
C ASN A 294 -12.84 -40.40 13.71
N ASN A 295 -12.39 -41.27 14.63
CA ASN A 295 -10.98 -41.46 14.92
C ASN A 295 -10.23 -42.07 13.74
N GLU A 296 -10.79 -43.07 13.06
CA GLU A 296 -10.16 -43.67 11.87
C GLU A 296 -10.06 -42.66 10.73
N LEU A 297 -11.11 -41.87 10.47
CA LEU A 297 -11.05 -40.80 9.47
C LEU A 297 -9.98 -39.76 9.80
N PHE A 298 -9.89 -39.37 11.07
CA PHE A 298 -8.89 -38.43 11.52
C PHE A 298 -7.46 -39.00 11.39
N GLN A 299 -7.23 -40.26 11.76
CA GLN A 299 -5.93 -40.92 11.56
C GLN A 299 -5.58 -41.01 10.07
N ARG A 300 -6.53 -41.39 9.21
CA ARG A 300 -6.32 -41.39 7.74
C ARG A 300 -5.98 -40.01 7.20
N PHE A 301 -6.57 -38.95 7.74
CA PHE A 301 -6.18 -37.59 7.42
C PHE A 301 -4.74 -37.30 7.84
N LEU A 302 -4.35 -37.63 9.06
CA LEU A 302 -2.98 -37.41 9.57
C LEU A 302 -1.90 -38.20 8.80
N ASP A 303 -2.25 -39.40 8.31
CA ASP A 303 -1.35 -40.26 7.53
C ASP A 303 -1.20 -39.79 6.08
N ARG A 304 -2.26 -39.19 5.51
CA ARG A 304 -2.32 -38.82 4.09
C ARG A 304 -2.12 -37.33 3.82
N ARG A 305 -2.01 -36.49 4.86
CA ARG A 305 -1.74 -35.06 4.71
C ARG A 305 -0.34 -34.82 4.16
N CYS A 306 -0.21 -33.72 3.41
CA CYS A 306 1.02 -33.20 2.87
C CYS A 306 1.27 -31.79 3.41
N GLU A 307 2.54 -31.39 3.50
CA GLU A 307 2.91 -30.03 3.88
C GLU A 307 3.16 -29.23 2.59
N ILE A 308 2.46 -28.12 2.43
CA ILE A 308 2.72 -27.16 1.35
C ILE A 308 3.46 -25.99 1.95
N THR A 309 4.61 -25.67 1.36
CA THR A 309 5.36 -24.45 1.66
C THR A 309 5.12 -23.44 0.55
N LEU A 310 4.48 -22.33 0.91
CA LEU A 310 4.26 -21.18 0.04
C LEU A 310 5.28 -20.11 0.37
N GLU A 311 6.12 -19.76 -0.61
CA GLU A 311 7.14 -18.72 -0.50
C GLU A 311 6.91 -17.66 -1.55
N ALA A 312 6.76 -16.41 -1.12
CA ALA A 312 6.60 -15.29 -2.03
C ALA A 312 7.57 -14.18 -1.66
N ASN A 313 8.16 -13.55 -2.67
CA ASN A 313 9.02 -12.38 -2.52
C ASN A 313 8.47 -11.26 -3.39
N GLY A 314 8.55 -10.04 -2.88
CA GLY A 314 8.07 -8.86 -3.58
C GLY A 314 8.64 -7.58 -3.01
N LYS A 315 8.32 -6.47 -3.65
CA LYS A 315 8.76 -5.15 -3.20
C LYS A 315 7.75 -4.57 -2.21
N GLY A 316 8.21 -4.28 -1.00
CA GLY A 316 7.48 -3.44 -0.06
C GLY A 316 7.74 -1.95 -0.33
N LEU A 317 7.04 -1.07 0.40
CA LEU A 317 7.19 0.38 0.28
C LEU A 317 8.61 0.89 0.59
N ILE A 318 9.42 0.11 1.33
CA ILE A 318 10.74 0.53 1.83
C ILE A 318 11.83 -0.52 1.54
N SER A 319 11.50 -1.81 1.53
CA SER A 319 12.46 -2.91 1.27
C SER A 319 11.76 -4.13 0.65
N SER A 320 12.53 -5.11 0.17
CA SER A 320 11.98 -6.42 -0.21
C SER A 320 11.30 -7.08 0.98
N VAL A 321 10.15 -7.71 0.72
CA VAL A 321 9.32 -8.39 1.72
C VAL A 321 9.18 -9.86 1.29
N SER A 322 9.47 -10.77 2.22
CA SER A 322 9.34 -12.21 2.02
C SER A 322 8.17 -12.76 2.84
N TYR A 323 7.33 -13.57 2.22
CA TYR A 323 6.31 -14.41 2.84
C TYR A 323 6.79 -15.86 2.84
N ARG A 324 6.61 -16.54 3.96
CA ARG A 324 6.73 -17.99 4.05
C ARG A 324 5.60 -18.51 4.91
N ASN A 325 4.79 -19.41 4.37
CA ASN A 325 3.74 -20.10 5.13
C ASN A 325 3.77 -21.59 4.85
N LYS A 326 3.49 -22.38 5.89
CA LYS A 326 3.43 -23.84 5.85
C LYS A 326 2.01 -24.28 6.16
N ILE A 327 1.43 -25.10 5.29
CA ILE A 327 0.03 -25.50 5.36
C ILE A 327 -0.07 -27.01 5.28
N ASP A 328 -0.78 -27.61 6.23
CA ASP A 328 -1.19 -29.01 6.15
C ASP A 328 -2.38 -29.10 5.17
N ALA A 329 -2.16 -29.76 4.04
CA ALA A 329 -3.16 -29.94 2.98
C ALA A 329 -3.34 -31.42 2.61
N VAL A 330 -4.31 -31.72 1.76
CA VAL A 330 -4.52 -33.08 1.25
C VAL A 330 -4.50 -33.10 -0.27
N LEU A 331 -4.06 -34.23 -0.81
CA LEU A 331 -4.12 -34.49 -2.24
C LEU A 331 -5.51 -34.99 -2.60
N VAL A 332 -6.13 -34.35 -3.57
CA VAL A 332 -7.47 -34.68 -4.05
C VAL A 332 -7.41 -35.25 -5.45
N LYS A 333 -8.24 -36.26 -5.68
CA LYS A 333 -8.43 -36.87 -6.99
C LYS A 333 -9.89 -36.66 -7.42
N SER A 334 -10.03 -35.96 -8.53
CA SER A 334 -11.22 -35.92 -9.38
C SER A 334 -11.05 -36.94 -10.51
N PRO A 335 -12.12 -37.40 -11.19
CA PRO A 335 -11.98 -38.31 -12.33
C PRO A 335 -10.95 -37.86 -13.38
N ASP A 336 -10.86 -36.56 -13.63
CA ASP A 336 -10.04 -36.00 -14.71
C ASP A 336 -8.75 -35.31 -14.23
N GLN A 337 -8.63 -35.01 -12.93
CA GLN A 337 -7.56 -34.15 -12.40
C GLN A 337 -7.16 -34.55 -10.98
N THR A 338 -5.86 -34.50 -10.70
CA THR A 338 -5.30 -34.65 -9.36
C THR A 338 -4.60 -33.37 -8.95
N GLY A 339 -4.77 -32.94 -7.71
CA GLY A 339 -4.17 -31.72 -7.23
C GLY A 339 -4.42 -31.47 -5.76
N ILE A 340 -4.29 -30.21 -5.35
CA ILE A 340 -4.48 -29.79 -3.96
C ILE A 340 -5.45 -28.61 -3.93
N LEU A 341 -6.34 -28.62 -2.94
CA LEU A 341 -7.26 -27.52 -2.66
C LEU A 341 -6.69 -26.66 -1.53
N LEU A 342 -6.73 -25.35 -1.71
CA LEU A 342 -6.30 -24.34 -0.76
C LEU A 342 -7.34 -23.23 -0.70
N HIS A 343 -7.54 -22.64 0.48
CA HIS A 343 -8.31 -21.42 0.57
C HIS A 343 -7.41 -20.21 0.28
N TYR A 344 -7.93 -19.17 -0.38
CA TYR A 344 -7.12 -18.00 -0.76
C TYR A 344 -6.46 -17.30 0.45
N LYS A 345 -7.11 -17.35 1.63
CA LYS A 345 -6.57 -16.82 2.90
C LYS A 345 -5.32 -17.53 3.40
N ASP A 346 -5.16 -18.81 3.06
CA ASP A 346 -3.95 -19.55 3.41
C ASP A 346 -2.81 -19.24 2.42
N SER A 347 -3.11 -18.56 1.32
CA SER A 347 -2.16 -18.20 0.28
C SER A 347 -1.60 -16.78 0.44
N PRO A 348 -0.43 -16.49 -0.15
CA PRO A 348 0.13 -15.13 -0.21
C PRO A 348 -0.79 -14.09 -0.88
N LEU A 349 -1.87 -14.51 -1.57
CA LEU A 349 -2.78 -13.62 -2.29
C LEU A 349 -3.69 -12.78 -1.37
N ASP A 350 -3.95 -13.25 -0.15
CA ASP A 350 -4.66 -12.46 0.87
C ASP A 350 -3.75 -11.38 1.48
N TRP A 351 -2.42 -11.46 1.27
CA TRP A 351 -1.51 -10.53 1.89
C TRP A 351 -1.50 -9.17 1.17
N SER A 352 -1.88 -8.12 1.89
CA SER A 352 -2.01 -6.75 1.39
C SER A 352 -0.70 -6.15 0.84
N HIS A 353 0.46 -6.66 1.26
CA HIS A 353 1.76 -6.12 0.85
C HIS A 353 2.20 -6.54 -0.56
N PHE A 354 1.61 -7.57 -1.16
CA PHE A 354 1.90 -8.00 -2.54
C PHE A 354 0.96 -7.39 -3.59
N GLU A 355 0.08 -6.45 -3.20
CA GLU A 355 -0.92 -5.86 -4.09
C GLU A 355 -0.36 -5.02 -5.25
N LYS A 356 0.94 -4.68 -5.22
CA LYS A 356 1.58 -3.83 -6.23
C LYS A 356 2.76 -4.48 -6.94
N ASP A 357 3.60 -5.28 -6.28
CA ASP A 357 4.85 -5.78 -6.86
C ASP A 357 5.25 -7.18 -6.33
N LEU A 358 4.51 -8.22 -6.71
CA LEU A 358 4.94 -9.61 -6.51
C LEU A 358 6.03 -9.96 -7.54
N GLU A 359 7.25 -10.24 -7.08
CA GLU A 359 8.40 -10.53 -7.95
C GLU A 359 8.52 -12.02 -8.26
N SER A 360 8.34 -12.86 -7.24
CA SER A 360 8.41 -14.31 -7.37
C SER A 360 7.45 -14.98 -6.41
N LEU A 361 6.75 -16.00 -6.90
CA LEU A 361 6.01 -16.95 -6.08
C LEU A 361 6.57 -18.34 -6.36
N SER A 362 7.06 -18.99 -5.32
CA SER A 362 7.50 -20.38 -5.31
C SER A 362 6.56 -21.18 -4.43
N VAL A 363 6.14 -22.34 -4.95
CA VAL A 363 5.28 -23.27 -4.22
C VAL A 363 5.98 -24.62 -4.20
N GLY A 364 6.33 -25.08 -3.00
CA GLY A 364 6.90 -26.39 -2.76
C GLY A 364 5.89 -27.31 -2.10
N LEU A 365 5.73 -28.51 -2.63
CA LEU A 365 4.97 -29.59 -2.00
C LEU A 365 5.94 -30.55 -1.32
N LEU A 366 5.81 -30.75 -0.02
CA LEU A 366 6.53 -31.77 0.75
C LEU A 366 5.58 -32.89 1.17
N LEU A 367 5.80 -34.09 0.65
CA LEU A 367 5.04 -35.27 1.05
C LEU A 367 5.63 -35.88 2.34
N LYS A 368 4.81 -35.95 3.39
CA LYS A 368 5.19 -36.50 4.69
C LYS A 368 5.59 -37.98 4.52
N GLY A 369 6.79 -38.33 5.01
CA GLY A 369 7.33 -39.69 4.93
C GLY A 369 8.10 -40.03 3.66
N GLN A 370 8.15 -39.15 2.64
CA GLN A 370 8.85 -39.45 1.38
C GLN A 370 9.94 -38.45 0.97
N GLY A 371 10.13 -37.34 1.71
CA GLY A 371 11.22 -36.37 1.46
C GLY A 371 11.19 -35.73 0.06
N PHE A 372 10.11 -35.94 -0.69
CA PHE A 372 9.96 -35.48 -2.06
C PHE A 372 9.42 -34.06 -2.06
N THR A 373 10.23 -33.11 -2.52
CA THR A 373 9.83 -31.72 -2.73
C THR A 373 9.52 -31.51 -4.22
N THR A 374 8.24 -31.38 -4.59
CA THR A 374 7.86 -31.04 -5.97
C THR A 374 7.56 -29.55 -6.09
N PRO A 375 8.21 -28.81 -7.01
CA PRO A 375 7.76 -27.47 -7.35
C PRO A 375 6.41 -27.54 -8.06
N LEU A 376 5.43 -26.75 -7.61
CA LEU A 376 4.13 -26.63 -8.27
C LEU A 376 4.16 -25.41 -9.18
N TYR A 377 4.04 -25.65 -10.48
CA TYR A 377 4.21 -24.62 -11.52
C TYR A 377 2.96 -23.80 -11.81
N SER A 378 1.78 -24.23 -11.36
CA SER A 378 0.57 -23.46 -11.58
C SER A 378 -0.45 -23.64 -10.46
N PHE A 379 -1.25 -22.60 -10.26
CA PHE A 379 -2.43 -22.65 -9.43
C PHE A 379 -3.59 -21.96 -10.16
N SER A 380 -4.81 -22.38 -9.88
CA SER A 380 -5.99 -21.86 -10.56
C SER A 380 -7.13 -21.64 -9.58
N ALA A 381 -8.02 -20.67 -9.83
CA ALA A 381 -9.23 -20.49 -9.04
C ALA A 381 -10.34 -21.44 -9.52
N LEU A 382 -11.11 -22.03 -8.59
CA LEU A 382 -12.29 -22.81 -8.95
C LEU A 382 -13.40 -21.90 -9.50
N GLU A 383 -14.10 -22.39 -10.52
CA GLU A 383 -15.24 -21.68 -11.13
C GLU A 383 -16.39 -21.47 -10.14
N VAL A 384 -16.66 -22.50 -9.34
CA VAL A 384 -17.79 -22.53 -8.41
C VAL A 384 -17.61 -21.52 -7.28
N ASP A 385 -16.38 -21.36 -6.79
CA ASP A 385 -16.02 -20.33 -5.82
C ASP A 385 -14.55 -19.93 -5.98
N PRO A 386 -14.26 -18.69 -6.42
CA PRO A 386 -12.90 -18.24 -6.66
C PRO A 386 -12.07 -18.07 -5.38
N ARG A 387 -12.69 -18.16 -4.19
CA ARG A 387 -11.97 -18.21 -2.90
C ARG A 387 -11.20 -19.51 -2.71
N ILE A 388 -11.56 -20.56 -3.45
CA ILE A 388 -10.88 -21.85 -3.40
C ILE A 388 -9.93 -21.95 -4.60
N LEU A 389 -8.66 -22.18 -4.28
CA LEU A 389 -7.58 -22.37 -5.23
C LEU A 389 -7.33 -23.86 -5.42
N PHE A 390 -7.06 -24.25 -6.66
CA PHE A 390 -6.69 -25.59 -7.06
C PHE A 390 -5.29 -25.59 -7.67
N LEU A 391 -4.40 -26.39 -7.09
CA LEU A 391 -3.03 -26.57 -7.56
C LEU A 391 -2.96 -27.89 -8.29
N LYS A 392 -2.95 -27.82 -9.62
CA LYS A 392 -2.90 -29.00 -10.48
C LYS A 392 -1.51 -29.65 -10.42
N LEU A 393 -1.49 -30.97 -10.23
CA LEU A 393 -0.26 -31.75 -10.31
C LEU A 393 -0.05 -32.24 -11.74
N THR A 394 1.10 -31.90 -12.33
CA THR A 394 1.44 -32.28 -13.71
C THR A 394 2.01 -33.70 -13.81
N ASN A 395 2.65 -34.19 -12.73
CA ASN A 395 3.25 -35.51 -12.69
C ASN A 395 2.38 -36.46 -11.84
N PRO A 396 2.16 -37.71 -12.28
CA PRO A 396 1.51 -38.71 -11.44
C PRO A 396 2.41 -38.96 -10.23
N LEU A 397 1.93 -38.55 -9.05
CA LEU A 397 2.60 -38.91 -7.80
C LEU A 397 2.64 -40.45 -7.72
N PRO A 398 3.77 -41.06 -7.34
CA PRO A 398 3.93 -42.52 -7.36
C PRO A 398 3.06 -43.28 -6.34
N ILE A 399 2.08 -42.64 -5.69
CA ILE A 399 1.35 -43.18 -4.56
C ILE A 399 -0.15 -42.87 -4.69
N ALA A 400 -0.92 -43.84 -5.17
CA ALA A 400 -2.38 -43.75 -5.14
C ALA A 400 -2.95 -43.71 -3.71
N ASN A 401 -2.20 -44.22 -2.72
CA ASN A 401 -2.66 -44.42 -1.34
C ASN A 401 -2.78 -43.14 -0.48
N ILE A 402 -2.25 -42.01 -0.94
CA ILE A 402 -2.32 -40.71 -0.23
C ILE A 402 -3.45 -39.79 -0.75
N LEU A 403 -4.18 -40.23 -1.77
CA LEU A 403 -5.24 -39.44 -2.41
C LEU A 403 -6.57 -39.59 -1.67
N PHE A 404 -7.33 -38.51 -1.62
CA PHE A 404 -8.75 -38.51 -1.28
C PHE A 404 -9.59 -38.32 -2.53
N GLU A 405 -10.56 -39.21 -2.73
CA GLU A 405 -11.54 -39.09 -3.82
C GLU A 405 -12.62 -38.08 -3.47
N ILE A 406 -13.01 -37.26 -4.44
CA ILE A 406 -14.14 -36.34 -4.30
C ILE A 406 -15.45 -37.12 -4.45
N GLU A 407 -16.39 -36.86 -3.54
CA GLU A 407 -17.72 -37.47 -3.54
C GLU A 407 -18.76 -36.48 -4.10
N THR A 408 -19.39 -36.86 -5.21
CA THR A 408 -20.35 -36.02 -5.92
C THR A 408 -21.79 -36.23 -5.45
N GLU A 409 -22.09 -37.41 -4.89
CA GLU A 409 -23.43 -37.82 -4.46
C GLU A 409 -23.65 -37.61 -2.94
N ILE A 410 -23.74 -36.36 -2.51
CA ILE A 410 -23.86 -36.02 -1.08
C ILE A 410 -25.17 -36.47 -0.45
N SER A 411 -26.24 -36.67 -1.23
CA SER A 411 -27.53 -37.17 -0.72
C SER A 411 -27.45 -38.55 -0.06
N ARG A 412 -26.32 -39.26 -0.22
CA ARG A 412 -26.05 -40.54 0.45
C ARG A 412 -25.60 -40.39 1.92
N PHE A 413 -25.36 -39.15 2.39
CA PHE A 413 -24.80 -38.90 3.72
C PHE A 413 -25.63 -37.90 4.52
N ASP A 414 -26.07 -38.32 5.70
CA ASP A 414 -26.77 -37.44 6.66
C ASP A 414 -25.80 -36.69 7.59
N GLU A 415 -24.56 -37.17 7.71
CA GLU A 415 -23.54 -36.64 8.60
C GLU A 415 -22.19 -36.53 7.88
N ALA A 416 -21.43 -35.49 8.22
CA ALA A 416 -20.07 -35.27 7.77
C ALA A 416 -19.13 -35.04 8.95
N LEU A 417 -17.84 -35.25 8.70
CA LEU A 417 -16.74 -34.95 9.60
C LEU A 417 -15.97 -33.74 9.07
N LEU A 418 -15.90 -32.67 9.87
CA LEU A 418 -15.06 -31.51 9.58
C LEU A 418 -13.72 -31.69 10.31
N ILE A 419 -12.60 -31.61 9.58
CA ILE A 419 -11.24 -31.73 10.10
C ILE A 419 -10.49 -30.42 9.87
N ARG A 420 -9.86 -29.90 10.92
CA ARG A 420 -9.02 -28.70 10.86
C ARG A 420 -7.58 -29.06 10.53
N GLY A 421 -7.04 -28.44 9.48
CA GLY A 421 -5.68 -28.73 8.99
C GLY A 421 -4.59 -28.41 10.00
N ASN A 422 -4.67 -27.25 10.65
CA ASN A 422 -3.55 -26.69 11.42
C ASN A 422 -3.41 -27.18 12.86
N ASP A 423 -4.50 -27.56 13.53
CA ASP A 423 -4.48 -27.95 14.96
C ASP A 423 -4.95 -29.38 15.22
N GLY A 424 -5.23 -30.14 14.16
CA GLY A 424 -5.59 -31.56 14.26
C GLY A 424 -6.88 -31.81 15.05
N LYS A 425 -7.80 -30.85 15.13
CA LYS A 425 -9.12 -31.08 15.73
C LYS A 425 -10.12 -31.52 14.67
N TYR A 426 -11.13 -32.28 15.09
CA TYR A 426 -12.24 -32.66 14.21
C TYR A 426 -13.58 -32.59 14.95
N ALA A 427 -14.67 -32.43 14.19
CA ALA A 427 -16.02 -32.48 14.73
C ALA A 427 -17.01 -33.00 13.70
N SER A 428 -17.96 -33.84 14.13
CA SER A 428 -19.04 -34.33 13.26
C SER A 428 -20.27 -33.44 13.34
N PHE A 429 -20.99 -33.31 12.23
CA PHE A 429 -22.20 -32.50 12.11
C PHE A 429 -23.16 -33.06 11.05
N LYS A 430 -24.44 -32.71 11.16
CA LYS A 430 -25.45 -33.08 10.17
C LYS A 430 -25.29 -32.25 8.90
N LEU A 431 -25.28 -32.91 7.74
CA LEU A 431 -25.22 -32.25 6.44
C LEU A 431 -26.57 -31.60 6.14
N GLN A 432 -26.56 -30.29 5.88
CA GLN A 432 -27.74 -29.54 5.47
C GLN A 432 -27.40 -28.71 4.23
N LEU A 433 -28.20 -28.88 3.18
CA LEU A 433 -28.11 -28.07 1.96
C LEU A 433 -28.74 -26.70 2.20
N ILE A 434 -28.17 -25.65 1.61
CA ILE A 434 -28.71 -24.29 1.69
C ILE A 434 -29.69 -24.06 0.53
N PRO A 435 -30.98 -23.76 0.80
CA PRO A 435 -31.93 -23.39 -0.24
C PRO A 435 -31.43 -22.18 -1.04
N GLY A 436 -31.40 -22.29 -2.37
CA GLY A 436 -30.89 -21.24 -3.26
C GLY A 436 -29.37 -21.18 -3.42
N ARG A 437 -28.60 -22.05 -2.73
CA ARG A 437 -27.14 -22.20 -2.91
C ARG A 437 -26.75 -23.69 -2.96
N PRO A 438 -27.02 -24.38 -4.08
CA PRO A 438 -26.83 -25.84 -4.20
C PRO A 438 -25.36 -26.30 -4.10
N ASN A 439 -24.42 -25.37 -4.24
CA ASN A 439 -22.99 -25.63 -4.16
C ASN A 439 -22.43 -25.46 -2.74
N TYR A 440 -23.27 -25.24 -1.72
CA TYR A 440 -22.80 -25.04 -0.34
C TYR A 440 -23.56 -25.89 0.66
N PHE A 441 -22.86 -26.34 1.70
CA PHE A 441 -23.44 -26.93 2.90
C PHE A 441 -23.41 -25.93 4.05
N GLN A 442 -24.49 -25.90 4.81
CA GLN A 442 -24.53 -25.16 6.06
C GLN A 442 -23.78 -25.94 7.13
N VAL A 443 -22.79 -25.29 7.71
CA VAL A 443 -22.11 -25.78 8.90
C VAL A 443 -22.76 -25.11 10.12
N PRO A 444 -23.30 -25.90 11.07
CA PRO A 444 -24.08 -25.35 12.17
C PRO A 444 -23.18 -24.59 13.14
N SER A 445 -23.68 -23.45 13.64
CA SER A 445 -22.97 -22.63 14.63
C SER A 445 -22.71 -23.37 15.95
N SER A 446 -23.48 -24.42 16.24
CA SER A 446 -23.29 -25.28 17.42
C SER A 446 -21.95 -26.02 17.44
N LEU A 447 -21.27 -26.18 16.30
CA LEU A 447 -19.90 -26.67 16.27
C LEU A 447 -18.94 -25.74 17.03
N LYS A 448 -19.21 -24.41 17.00
CA LYS A 448 -18.39 -23.40 17.67
C LYS A 448 -18.47 -23.47 19.20
N THR A 449 -19.60 -23.97 19.73
CA THR A 449 -19.95 -23.93 21.16
C THR A 449 -19.90 -25.28 21.86
N ARG A 450 -19.37 -26.34 21.21
CA ARG A 450 -19.42 -27.71 21.76
C ARG A 450 -18.61 -27.81 23.08
N LEU A 451 -19.17 -28.52 24.06
CA LEU A 451 -18.73 -28.63 25.47
C LEU A 451 -17.34 -29.27 25.72
N PHE A 452 -16.56 -29.59 24.68
CA PHE A 452 -15.22 -30.18 24.79
C PHE A 452 -14.15 -29.34 24.07
N GLY A 453 -14.23 -28.03 24.28
CA GLY A 453 -13.35 -27.04 23.65
C GLY A 453 -13.95 -26.43 22.39
N SER A 454 -13.69 -25.15 22.16
CA SER A 454 -14.23 -24.42 21.02
C SER A 454 -13.67 -24.96 19.69
N PHE A 455 -14.50 -25.69 18.95
CA PHE A 455 -14.20 -26.08 17.58
C PHE A 455 -14.79 -25.03 16.63
N SER A 456 -14.03 -23.95 16.36
CA SER A 456 -14.46 -22.92 15.41
C SER A 456 -13.98 -23.26 13.99
N PRO A 457 -14.87 -23.59 13.03
CA PRO A 457 -14.49 -23.85 11.65
C PRO A 457 -13.73 -22.66 11.06
N LYS A 458 -12.63 -22.93 10.36
CA LYS A 458 -11.85 -21.92 9.63
C LYS A 458 -12.01 -22.14 8.12
N PRO A 459 -11.95 -21.06 7.31
CA PRO A 459 -11.81 -21.21 5.88
C PRO A 459 -10.57 -22.07 5.57
N GLY A 460 -10.71 -23.02 4.66
CA GLY A 460 -9.67 -24.02 4.35
C GLY A 460 -9.81 -25.37 5.06
N ASP A 461 -10.62 -25.47 6.12
CA ASP A 461 -10.88 -26.76 6.79
C ASP A 461 -11.64 -27.73 5.83
N LEU A 462 -11.42 -29.04 5.98
CA LEU A 462 -11.88 -30.04 5.03
C LEU A 462 -13.06 -30.85 5.57
N VAL A 463 -14.04 -31.14 4.70
CA VAL A 463 -15.26 -31.87 5.04
C VAL A 463 -15.24 -33.26 4.40
N PHE A 464 -15.30 -34.29 5.22
CA PHE A 464 -15.27 -35.70 4.81
C PHE A 464 -16.60 -36.39 5.07
N SER A 465 -16.94 -37.33 4.21
CA SER A 465 -18.03 -38.28 4.42
C SER A 465 -17.62 -39.41 5.37
N ARG A 466 -18.61 -40.13 5.91
CA ARG A 466 -18.37 -41.30 6.76
C ARG A 466 -17.60 -42.44 6.08
N ASN A 467 -17.66 -42.55 4.75
CA ASN A 467 -16.86 -43.52 3.99
C ASN A 467 -15.44 -43.02 3.62
N GLY A 468 -15.02 -41.85 4.14
CA GLY A 468 -13.65 -41.34 3.98
C GLY A 468 -13.34 -40.69 2.65
N LYS A 469 -14.37 -40.24 1.92
CA LYS A 469 -14.22 -39.39 0.74
C LYS A 469 -14.36 -37.92 1.11
N LEU A 470 -13.84 -37.05 0.24
CA LEU A 470 -13.91 -35.60 0.44
C LEU A 470 -15.22 -35.06 -0.14
N LEU A 471 -16.03 -34.40 0.68
CA LEU A 471 -17.28 -33.76 0.29
C LEU A 471 -17.10 -32.28 -0.06
N GLY A 472 -16.16 -31.61 0.63
CA GLY A 472 -16.08 -30.16 0.55
C GLY A 472 -14.89 -29.54 1.28
N ILE A 473 -14.79 -28.21 1.14
CA ILE A 473 -13.83 -27.36 1.82
C ILE A 473 -14.55 -26.14 2.38
N MET A 474 -14.19 -25.69 3.59
CA MET A 474 -14.78 -24.50 4.20
C MET A 474 -14.43 -23.25 3.39
N ALA A 475 -15.44 -22.58 2.84
CA ALA A 475 -15.28 -21.29 2.18
C ALA A 475 -15.45 -20.11 3.15
N SER A 476 -16.15 -20.34 4.27
CA SER A 476 -16.30 -19.39 5.37
C SER A 476 -16.30 -20.13 6.72
N THR A 477 -16.69 -19.48 7.82
CA THR A 477 -16.82 -20.15 9.13
C THR A 477 -18.15 -20.87 9.32
N THR A 478 -19.08 -20.74 8.35
CA THR A 478 -20.45 -21.26 8.43
C THR A 478 -20.88 -21.98 7.15
N GLU A 479 -20.16 -21.83 6.05
CA GLU A 479 -20.50 -22.42 4.76
C GLU A 479 -19.29 -23.20 4.23
N ALA A 480 -19.54 -24.47 3.88
CA ALA A 480 -18.59 -25.30 3.15
C ALA A 480 -18.97 -25.38 1.68
N LEU A 481 -18.02 -25.17 0.79
CA LEU A 481 -18.20 -25.42 -0.63
C LEU A 481 -18.31 -26.92 -0.87
N ARG A 482 -19.36 -27.33 -1.58
CA ARG A 482 -19.55 -28.65 -2.15
C ARG A 482 -18.62 -28.84 -3.33
N LEU A 483 -17.79 -29.88 -3.29
CA LEU A 483 -16.96 -30.26 -4.42
C LEU A 483 -17.74 -31.23 -5.32
N SER A 484 -18.02 -30.81 -6.56
CA SER A 484 -18.64 -31.65 -7.59
C SER A 484 -17.67 -31.93 -8.74
N ASN A 485 -16.92 -30.92 -9.15
CA ASN A 485 -15.84 -31.00 -10.13
C ASN A 485 -14.72 -30.01 -9.74
N LEU A 486 -13.60 -30.12 -10.44
CA LEU A 486 -12.43 -29.25 -10.26
C LEU A 486 -12.27 -28.31 -11.46
N THR A 487 -13.38 -27.77 -11.97
CA THR A 487 -13.34 -26.82 -13.09
C THR A 487 -12.75 -25.49 -12.63
N THR A 488 -11.79 -24.98 -13.41
CA THR A 488 -10.99 -23.80 -13.09
C THR A 488 -11.13 -22.73 -14.17
N VAL A 489 -11.21 -21.44 -13.80
CA VAL A 489 -11.46 -20.33 -14.75
C VAL A 489 -10.21 -19.46 -14.99
N GLU A 490 -9.28 -19.43 -14.04
CA GLU A 490 -8.12 -18.54 -14.10
C GLU A 490 -6.87 -19.31 -13.65
N THR A 491 -5.91 -19.51 -14.56
CA THR A 491 -4.67 -20.27 -14.31
C THR A 491 -3.47 -19.34 -14.24
N PHE A 492 -2.67 -19.48 -13.20
CA PHE A 492 -1.48 -18.66 -12.95
C PHE A 492 -0.24 -19.53 -12.89
N GLN A 493 0.84 -19.09 -13.51
CA GLN A 493 2.13 -19.78 -13.46
C GLN A 493 2.93 -19.28 -12.26
N THR A 494 3.53 -20.19 -11.49
CA THR A 494 4.49 -19.88 -10.43
C THR A 494 5.88 -19.75 -11.07
N GLY A 495 6.73 -18.89 -10.50
CA GLY A 495 8.04 -18.55 -11.05
C GLY A 495 9.09 -19.63 -10.76
N GLY A 496 8.83 -20.86 -11.19
CA GLY A 496 9.72 -22.01 -11.02
C GLY A 496 10.41 -22.38 -12.33
N GLY A 497 11.14 -21.44 -12.94
CA GLY A 497 12.05 -21.74 -14.05
C GLY A 497 13.48 -21.60 -13.55
N ASP A 498 14.29 -22.63 -13.82
CA ASP A 498 15.70 -22.80 -13.50
C ASP A 498 16.53 -21.51 -13.36
N THR A 499 17.46 -21.51 -12.40
CA THR A 499 18.39 -20.40 -12.16
C THR A 499 19.16 -20.06 -13.43
N GLY A 500 18.74 -19.01 -14.12
CA GLY A 500 19.49 -18.38 -15.20
C GLY A 500 18.93 -18.54 -16.61
N SER A 501 17.72 -18.07 -16.89
CA SER A 501 17.44 -17.48 -18.22
C SER A 501 16.10 -16.75 -18.24
N LYS A 502 16.14 -15.47 -18.66
CA LYS A 502 15.06 -14.63 -19.17
C LYS A 502 13.80 -14.47 -18.29
N ARG A 503 13.67 -13.25 -17.74
CA ARG A 503 12.42 -12.62 -17.30
C ARG A 503 11.26 -12.97 -18.23
N SER A 504 10.36 -13.84 -17.79
CA SER A 504 9.00 -13.90 -18.33
C SER A 504 8.24 -12.73 -17.75
N SER A 505 7.95 -11.72 -18.56
CA SER A 505 7.28 -10.48 -18.18
C SER A 505 5.77 -10.64 -17.90
N ASN A 506 5.23 -11.87 -17.89
CA ASN A 506 3.78 -12.09 -17.83
C ASN A 506 3.29 -12.64 -16.47
N THR A 507 4.15 -13.03 -15.54
CA THR A 507 3.72 -13.61 -14.25
C THR A 507 3.38 -12.56 -13.18
N SER A 508 3.96 -11.37 -13.22
CA SER A 508 3.88 -10.40 -12.12
C SER A 508 2.57 -9.58 -12.11
N SER A 509 1.94 -9.32 -13.28
CA SER A 509 0.84 -8.34 -13.36
C SER A 509 -0.56 -8.88 -13.05
N ASP A 510 -0.77 -10.19 -13.13
CA ASP A 510 -2.12 -10.79 -13.04
C ASP A 510 -2.42 -11.41 -11.67
N LEU A 511 -1.40 -11.80 -10.91
CA LEU A 511 -1.51 -12.33 -9.55
C LEU A 511 -2.15 -11.31 -8.57
N PRO A 512 -1.75 -10.02 -8.56
CA PRO A 512 -2.42 -9.02 -7.74
C PRO A 512 -3.85 -8.71 -8.20
N LYS A 513 -4.16 -8.88 -9.50
CA LYS A 513 -5.53 -8.69 -10.02
C LYS A 513 -6.47 -9.78 -9.51
N LEU A 514 -6.02 -11.04 -9.51
CA LEU A 514 -6.76 -12.15 -8.90
C LEU A 514 -7.02 -11.89 -7.41
N GLY A 515 -5.99 -11.51 -6.64
CA GLY A 515 -6.16 -11.20 -5.21
C GLY A 515 -7.23 -10.12 -4.97
N LYS A 516 -7.26 -9.08 -5.82
CA LYS A 516 -8.30 -8.03 -5.80
C LYS A 516 -9.67 -8.56 -6.22
N GLN A 517 -9.75 -9.38 -7.27
CA GLN A 517 -11.00 -9.95 -7.78
C GLN A 517 -11.62 -10.94 -6.79
N ILE A 518 -10.81 -11.79 -6.15
CA ILE A 518 -11.25 -12.71 -5.08
C ILE A 518 -11.70 -11.91 -3.87
N ARG A 519 -10.95 -10.89 -3.42
CA ARG A 519 -11.37 -10.03 -2.29
C ARG A 519 -12.64 -9.24 -2.59
N PHE A 520 -12.78 -8.71 -3.81
CA PHE A 520 -13.99 -8.01 -4.22
C PHE A 520 -15.20 -8.96 -4.24
N ARG A 521 -15.02 -10.17 -4.79
CA ARG A 521 -16.07 -11.20 -4.81
C ARG A 521 -16.38 -11.77 -3.42
N SER A 522 -15.42 -11.80 -2.48
CA SER A 522 -15.64 -12.27 -1.11
C SER A 522 -16.31 -11.24 -0.20
N LEU A 523 -16.28 -9.95 -0.56
CA LEU A 523 -16.93 -8.85 0.16
C LEU A 523 -18.37 -8.56 -0.30
N LEU A 524 -18.79 -9.07 -1.45
CA LEU A 524 -20.17 -8.91 -1.91
C LEU A 524 -21.11 -9.80 -1.08
N PRO A 525 -22.25 -9.27 -0.59
CA PRO A 525 -23.27 -10.11 0.03
C PRO A 525 -23.68 -11.18 -0.99
N SER A 526 -23.64 -12.44 -0.55
CA SER A 526 -23.87 -13.66 -1.32
C SER A 526 -25.26 -13.77 -2.01
N ARG A 527 -26.04 -12.68 -2.05
CA ARG A 527 -27.30 -12.49 -2.78
C ARG A 527 -27.12 -11.92 -4.20
N TRP A 528 -25.95 -11.37 -4.54
CA TRP A 528 -25.74 -10.67 -5.83
C TRP A 528 -24.86 -11.43 -6.85
N GLY A 529 -24.34 -12.60 -6.48
CA GLY A 529 -23.39 -13.36 -7.31
C GLY A 529 -23.95 -13.99 -8.59
N GLN A 530 -25.23 -13.80 -8.90
CA GLN A 530 -25.89 -14.45 -10.05
C GLN A 530 -26.24 -13.49 -11.19
N LEU A 531 -25.96 -12.19 -11.05
CA LEU A 531 -26.39 -11.17 -12.02
C LEU A 531 -25.27 -10.55 -12.87
N MET A 532 -24.03 -11.00 -12.72
CA MET A 532 -22.91 -10.53 -13.56
C MET A 532 -22.15 -11.72 -14.16
N VAL A 533 -22.80 -12.39 -15.11
CA VAL A 533 -22.10 -13.07 -16.20
C VAL A 533 -21.67 -11.96 -17.15
N VAL A 534 -20.39 -11.60 -17.10
CA VAL A 534 -19.80 -10.69 -18.08
C VAL A 534 -19.58 -11.50 -19.35
N ASP A 535 -20.42 -11.27 -20.36
CA ASP A 535 -20.17 -11.74 -21.73
C ASP A 535 -18.88 -11.09 -22.24
N HIS A 536 -17.79 -11.85 -22.22
CA HIS A 536 -16.57 -11.52 -22.96
C HIS A 536 -16.62 -12.19 -24.33
N ASN A 537 -17.42 -11.62 -25.21
CA ASN A 537 -17.24 -11.75 -26.65
C ASN A 537 -17.62 -10.41 -27.28
N LEU A 538 -16.63 -9.56 -27.54
CA LEU A 538 -16.65 -8.56 -28.62
C LEU A 538 -15.23 -7.99 -28.76
N SER A 539 -14.58 -8.34 -29.87
CA SER A 539 -13.36 -7.73 -30.39
C SER A 539 -13.67 -6.39 -31.09
N PRO A 540 -12.64 -5.56 -31.40
CA PRO A 540 -12.76 -4.11 -31.32
C PRO A 540 -13.14 -3.45 -32.66
N PHE A 541 -14.07 -2.51 -32.63
CA PHE A 541 -14.24 -1.54 -33.71
C PHE A 541 -14.62 -0.16 -33.19
N GLY A 542 -13.89 0.85 -33.66
CA GLY A 542 -14.48 2.13 -34.04
C GLY A 542 -14.53 3.21 -32.97
N THR A 543 -13.50 4.05 -32.96
CA THR A 543 -13.58 5.45 -32.53
C THR A 543 -14.78 6.16 -33.18
N LYS A 544 -15.65 6.79 -32.37
CA LYS A 544 -16.37 8.01 -32.76
C LYS A 544 -17.01 8.70 -31.56
N ASN A 545 -16.68 9.99 -31.44
CA ASN A 545 -17.28 11.00 -30.58
C ASN A 545 -18.81 11.00 -30.67
N PHE A 546 -19.50 11.17 -29.54
CA PHE A 546 -20.65 12.07 -29.45
C PHE A 546 -20.83 12.62 -28.03
N SER A 547 -20.94 13.94 -28.00
CA SER A 547 -21.13 14.83 -26.86
C SER A 547 -22.60 14.94 -26.43
N ASN A 548 -22.80 15.27 -25.14
CA ASN A 548 -23.91 16.03 -24.54
C ASN A 548 -25.36 15.50 -24.63
N ALA A 549 -25.96 15.25 -23.45
CA ALA A 549 -27.33 15.66 -23.02
C ALA A 549 -27.60 15.08 -21.61
N SER A 550 -27.51 15.86 -20.54
CA SER A 550 -28.61 16.59 -19.85
C SER A 550 -29.58 15.73 -19.01
N LYS A 551 -29.42 15.87 -17.68
CA LYS A 551 -30.42 16.05 -16.60
C LYS A 551 -31.83 15.40 -16.70
N GLN A 552 -32.09 14.65 -15.62
CA GLN A 552 -33.27 14.63 -14.72
C GLN A 552 -34.19 13.38 -14.68
N PRO A 553 -34.74 13.06 -13.48
CA PRO A 553 -35.26 11.74 -13.12
C PRO A 553 -36.78 11.64 -13.18
N CYS A 554 -37.32 10.42 -13.30
CA CYS A 554 -38.73 10.14 -13.07
C CYS A 554 -38.92 8.99 -12.08
N ALA A 555 -39.61 9.31 -10.99
CA ALA A 555 -40.28 8.39 -10.09
C ALA A 555 -41.54 7.80 -10.74
N ILE A 556 -42.08 6.70 -10.17
CA ILE A 556 -43.48 6.22 -10.12
C ILE A 556 -43.41 4.71 -9.82
N ARG A 557 -44.26 4.05 -9.01
CA ARG A 557 -45.29 4.38 -8.00
C ARG A 557 -45.81 3.01 -7.55
N ALA A 558 -46.12 2.88 -6.26
CA ALA A 558 -46.81 1.72 -5.70
C ALA A 558 -48.28 1.67 -6.16
N SER A 559 -48.83 0.46 -6.38
CA SER A 559 -50.27 0.23 -6.50
C SER A 559 -50.74 -0.85 -5.53
N THR A 560 -51.67 -0.46 -4.67
CA THR A 560 -52.52 -1.29 -3.81
C THR A 560 -53.84 -1.63 -4.51
N ALA A 561 -54.35 -2.84 -4.31
CA ALA A 561 -55.77 -3.26 -4.37
C ALA A 561 -55.87 -4.64 -3.69
N ALA A 562 -56.50 -4.85 -2.53
CA ALA A 562 -57.91 -4.73 -2.10
C ALA A 562 -58.75 -6.03 -2.32
N GLY A 563 -59.39 -6.51 -1.25
CA GLY A 563 -60.47 -7.54 -1.25
C GLY A 563 -60.54 -8.35 0.07
N THR A 564 -61.23 -7.88 1.12
CA THR A 564 -62.59 -8.28 1.62
C THR A 564 -62.67 -9.66 2.32
N ALA A 565 -62.78 -9.75 3.66
CA ALA A 565 -63.96 -9.62 4.56
C ALA A 565 -64.57 -11.00 4.93
N PRO A 566 -65.31 -11.21 6.04
CA PRO A 566 -65.87 -10.26 7.02
C PRO A 566 -65.23 -10.26 8.42
#